data_AF-A0A915LC10-F1
#
_entry.id   AF-A0A915LC10-F1
#
_cell.length_a   1.000
_cell.length_b   1.000
_cell.length_c   1.000
_cell.angle_alpha   90.00
_cell.angle_beta   90.00
_cell.angle_gamma   90.00
#
_symmetry.space_group_name_H-M   'P 1'
#
loop_
_entity.id
_entity.type
_entity.pdbx_description
1 polymer ?
#
loop_
_entity_poly.entity_id
_entity_poly.type
_entity_poly.pdbx_seq_one_letter_code
_entity_poly.pdbx_strand_id
1 'polypeptide(L)'
;IDKDKTVSFIKSLQQEDGSFVGDSAGEVDTRFSFCALASLHFLECLDAVNIPKAIDFIKSCYNFDGGFGTRPGSESHSGQVYCCVGALAICGCLELINVERTAEWLAERQCISGGLCGRPEKLPDVCYSWWVLSSLAILNRLHWVDKTSLVRFILASQDDESGGIADRPEDMSDPFHTVFGLAGLSLLGYEGLEPVDPVFCMKKERLGSSSFI
;
A
#
# COMPACT_ATOMS: atom_id res chain seq x y z
N ILE A 1 -22.11 -10.73 -0.22
CA ILE A 1 -22.01 -9.51 -1.06
C ILE A 1 -22.95 -9.67 -2.24
N ASP A 2 -23.72 -8.64 -2.58
CA ASP A 2 -24.51 -8.58 -3.82
C ASP A 2 -23.58 -8.13 -4.96
N LYS A 3 -23.04 -9.10 -5.71
CA LYS A 3 -21.97 -8.89 -6.69
C LYS A 3 -22.35 -7.83 -7.73
N ASP A 4 -23.52 -7.95 -8.34
CA ASP A 4 -23.94 -7.09 -9.44
C ASP A 4 -24.15 -5.64 -9.01
N LYS A 5 -24.73 -5.43 -7.81
CA LYS A 5 -24.87 -4.07 -7.26
C LYS A 5 -23.54 -3.47 -6.86
N THR A 6 -22.63 -4.26 -6.28
CA THR A 6 -21.29 -3.78 -5.93
C THR A 6 -20.49 -3.39 -7.18
N VAL A 7 -20.51 -4.22 -8.23
CA VAL A 7 -19.84 -3.90 -9.51
C VAL A 7 -20.45 -2.66 -10.14
N SER A 8 -21.78 -2.55 -10.18
CA SER A 8 -22.47 -1.39 -10.73
C SER A 8 -22.14 -0.10 -9.97
N PHE A 9 -22.05 -0.19 -8.64
CA PHE A 9 -21.62 0.92 -7.79
C PHE A 9 -20.19 1.35 -8.12
N ILE A 10 -19.21 0.43 -8.09
CA ILE A 10 -17.81 0.75 -8.38
C ILE A 10 -17.67 1.35 -9.78
N LYS A 11 -18.34 0.78 -10.78
CA LYS A 11 -18.33 1.29 -12.15
C LYS A 11 -18.84 2.73 -12.24
N SER A 12 -19.86 3.07 -11.45
CA SER A 12 -20.42 4.43 -11.44
C SER A 12 -19.48 5.48 -10.85
N LEU A 13 -18.43 5.07 -10.13
CA LEU A 13 -17.45 5.96 -9.51
C LEU A 13 -16.28 6.31 -10.43
N GLN A 14 -16.10 5.61 -11.56
CA GLN A 14 -15.03 5.92 -12.51
C GLN A 14 -15.34 7.22 -13.28
N GLN A 15 -14.39 8.14 -13.29
CA GLN A 15 -14.47 9.44 -13.94
C GLN A 15 -13.93 9.40 -15.37
N GLU A 16 -14.18 10.47 -16.13
CA GLU A 16 -13.75 10.58 -17.53
C GLU A 16 -12.22 10.55 -17.71
N ASP A 17 -11.46 11.08 -16.75
CA ASP A 17 -10.00 11.07 -16.74
C ASP A 17 -9.40 9.71 -16.29
N GLY A 18 -10.26 8.77 -15.87
CA GLY A 18 -9.88 7.45 -15.39
C GLY A 18 -9.75 7.32 -13.88
N SER A 19 -9.76 8.42 -13.14
CA SER A 19 -9.78 8.41 -11.68
C SER A 19 -11.06 7.77 -11.14
N PHE A 20 -11.04 7.41 -9.85
CA PHE A 20 -12.24 6.99 -9.12
C PHE A 20 -12.51 8.00 -8.01
N VAL A 21 -13.79 8.30 -7.79
CA VAL A 21 -14.23 9.04 -6.60
C VAL A 21 -14.64 8.08 -5.50
N GLY A 22 -14.45 8.49 -4.24
CA GLY A 22 -14.80 7.64 -3.09
C GLY A 22 -16.30 7.47 -2.87
N ASP A 23 -17.04 8.55 -3.10
CA ASP A 23 -18.49 8.63 -2.93
C ASP A 23 -19.07 9.85 -3.67
N SER A 24 -20.32 10.20 -3.35
CA SER A 24 -21.03 11.34 -3.93
C SER A 24 -20.42 12.72 -3.63
N ALA A 25 -19.47 12.84 -2.69
CA ALA A 25 -18.76 14.08 -2.41
C ALA A 25 -17.69 14.41 -3.47
N GLY A 26 -17.31 13.42 -4.30
CA GLY A 26 -16.45 13.65 -5.46
C GLY A 26 -14.97 13.86 -5.16
N GLU A 27 -14.47 13.43 -3.98
CA GLU A 27 -13.03 13.43 -3.71
C GLU A 27 -12.33 12.48 -4.69
N VAL A 28 -11.24 12.95 -5.30
CA VAL A 28 -10.37 12.16 -6.17
C VAL A 28 -9.03 11.91 -5.46
N ASP A 29 -8.68 10.64 -5.33
CA ASP A 29 -7.46 10.17 -4.68
C ASP A 29 -7.06 8.78 -5.21
N THR A 30 -5.77 8.48 -5.32
CA THR A 30 -5.30 7.16 -5.81
C THR A 30 -5.75 5.99 -4.92
N ARG A 31 -6.08 6.24 -3.64
CA ARG A 31 -6.71 5.26 -2.74
C ARG A 31 -7.99 4.68 -3.35
N PHE A 32 -8.82 5.52 -3.98
CA PHE A 32 -10.08 5.06 -4.57
C PHE A 32 -9.84 4.17 -5.80
N SER A 33 -8.81 4.49 -6.60
CA SER A 33 -8.40 3.64 -7.72
C SER A 33 -7.95 2.25 -7.23
N PHE A 34 -7.12 2.18 -6.19
CA PHE A 34 -6.72 0.90 -5.60
C PHE A 34 -7.91 0.13 -5.05
N CYS A 35 -8.77 0.76 -4.24
CA CYS A 35 -9.94 0.11 -3.65
C CYS A 35 -10.91 -0.41 -4.73
N ALA A 36 -11.15 0.36 -5.79
CA ALA A 36 -12.00 -0.05 -6.90
C ALA A 36 -11.43 -1.28 -7.62
N LEU A 37 -10.15 -1.24 -8.00
CA LEU A 37 -9.49 -2.32 -8.73
C LEU A 37 -9.33 -3.58 -7.87
N ALA A 38 -8.96 -3.46 -6.60
CA ALA A 38 -8.89 -4.59 -5.67
C ALA A 38 -10.25 -5.24 -5.46
N SER A 39 -11.31 -4.44 -5.29
CA SER A 39 -12.67 -4.96 -5.14
C SER A 39 -13.12 -5.70 -6.40
N LEU A 40 -12.89 -5.13 -7.58
CA LEU A 40 -13.24 -5.76 -8.85
C LEU A 40 -12.40 -7.01 -9.14
N HIS A 41 -11.14 -7.04 -8.70
CA HIS A 41 -10.30 -8.24 -8.77
C HIS A 41 -10.89 -9.38 -7.95
N PHE A 42 -11.26 -9.15 -6.69
CA PHE A 42 -11.90 -10.17 -5.85
C PHE A 42 -13.27 -10.61 -6.37
N LEU A 43 -13.97 -9.74 -7.10
CA LEU A 43 -15.23 -10.07 -7.74
C LEU A 43 -15.05 -10.70 -9.13
N GLU A 44 -13.82 -10.86 -9.63
CA GLU A 44 -13.52 -11.36 -10.97
C GLU A 44 -14.23 -10.54 -12.08
N CYS A 45 -14.23 -9.20 -11.95
CA CYS A 45 -14.95 -8.26 -12.82
C CYS A 45 -14.13 -6.99 -13.13
N LEU A 46 -12.81 -7.11 -13.30
CA LEU A 46 -11.95 -5.98 -13.67
C LEU A 46 -12.35 -5.33 -15.01
N ASP A 47 -12.92 -6.11 -15.93
CA ASP A 47 -13.42 -5.67 -17.22
C ASP A 47 -14.69 -4.79 -17.14
N ALA A 48 -15.29 -4.64 -15.96
CA ALA A 48 -16.43 -3.75 -15.75
C ALA A 48 -16.08 -2.26 -15.89
N VAL A 49 -14.80 -1.90 -15.75
CA VAL A 49 -14.29 -0.52 -15.78
C VAL A 49 -13.25 -0.33 -16.89
N ASN A 50 -12.99 0.91 -17.25
CA ASN A 50 -11.97 1.24 -18.24
C ASN A 50 -10.57 1.18 -17.60
N ILE A 51 -9.94 0.00 -17.63
CA ILE A 51 -8.60 -0.22 -17.09
C ILE A 51 -7.55 0.71 -17.73
N PRO A 52 -7.46 0.86 -19.07
CA PRO A 52 -6.49 1.77 -19.67
C PRO A 52 -6.56 3.20 -19.11
N LYS A 53 -7.76 3.76 -18.95
CA LYS A 53 -7.92 5.09 -18.35
C LYS A 53 -7.53 5.12 -16.87
N ALA A 54 -7.86 4.10 -16.09
CA ALA A 54 -7.44 4.01 -14.70
C ALA A 54 -5.91 4.01 -14.56
N ILE A 55 -5.24 3.28 -15.44
CA ILE A 55 -3.77 3.25 -15.52
C ILE A 55 -3.20 4.59 -15.97
N ASP A 56 -3.81 5.28 -16.95
CA ASP A 56 -3.38 6.61 -17.37
C ASP A 56 -3.48 7.62 -16.22
N PHE A 57 -4.55 7.59 -15.42
CA PHE A 57 -4.66 8.41 -14.22
C PHE A 57 -3.59 8.09 -13.18
N ILE A 58 -3.35 6.80 -12.87
CA ILE A 58 -2.29 6.38 -11.94
C ILE A 58 -0.92 6.90 -12.41
N LYS A 59 -0.60 6.76 -13.69
CA LYS A 59 0.65 7.27 -14.28
C LYS A 59 0.76 8.78 -14.19
N SER A 60 -0.35 9.51 -14.32
CA SER A 60 -0.36 10.97 -14.16
C SER A 60 -0.06 11.42 -12.72
N CYS A 61 -0.18 10.52 -11.74
CA CYS A 61 0.19 10.76 -10.33
C CYS A 61 1.66 10.40 -10.01
N TYR A 62 2.39 9.80 -10.96
CA TYR A 62 3.80 9.44 -10.79
C TYR A 62 4.69 10.68 -10.89
N ASN A 63 5.51 10.91 -9.86
CA ASN A 63 6.32 12.11 -9.74
C ASN A 63 7.75 11.91 -10.23
N PHE A 64 8.43 13.03 -10.45
CA PHE A 64 9.82 13.04 -10.89
C PHE A 64 10.76 12.37 -9.89
N ASP A 65 10.40 12.24 -8.61
CA ASP A 65 11.25 11.64 -7.57
C ASP A 65 11.13 10.10 -7.52
N GLY A 66 10.19 9.51 -8.26
CA GLY A 66 9.92 8.08 -8.25
C GLY A 66 8.74 7.65 -7.37
N GLY A 67 8.13 8.57 -6.63
CA GLY A 67 6.95 8.31 -5.82
C GLY A 67 5.63 8.66 -6.52
N PHE A 68 4.53 8.52 -5.78
CA PHE A 68 3.18 8.86 -6.22
C PHE A 68 2.51 9.81 -5.23
N GLY A 69 1.79 10.79 -5.74
CA GLY A 69 0.91 11.65 -4.95
C GLY A 69 -0.55 11.19 -4.97
N THR A 70 -1.41 11.87 -4.21
CA THR A 70 -2.87 11.61 -4.16
C THR A 70 -3.57 11.89 -5.49
N ARG A 71 -3.04 12.83 -6.26
CA ARG A 71 -3.49 13.26 -7.59
C ARG A 71 -2.33 13.92 -8.33
N PRO A 72 -2.43 14.19 -9.64
CA PRO A 72 -1.34 14.79 -10.42
C PRO A 72 -0.76 16.05 -9.78
N GLY A 73 0.57 16.11 -9.68
CA GLY A 73 1.30 17.23 -9.08
C GLY A 73 1.29 17.29 -7.55
N SER A 74 0.66 16.32 -6.86
CA SER A 74 0.73 16.24 -5.40
C SER A 74 2.05 15.63 -4.94
N GLU A 75 2.50 16.01 -3.75
CA GLU A 75 3.71 15.45 -3.13
C GLU A 75 3.66 13.92 -3.03
N SER A 76 4.80 13.28 -3.28
CA SER A 76 4.94 11.83 -3.16
C SER A 76 4.76 11.36 -1.72
N HIS A 77 4.01 10.27 -1.53
CA HIS A 77 3.72 9.72 -0.21
C HIS A 77 3.68 8.19 -0.21
N SER A 78 4.30 7.53 0.77
CA SER A 78 4.46 6.06 0.81
C SER A 78 3.12 5.31 0.74
N GLY A 79 2.07 5.82 1.40
CA GLY A 79 0.73 5.24 1.31
C GLY A 79 0.09 5.34 -0.10
N GLN A 80 0.43 6.40 -0.85
CA GLN A 80 -0.03 6.58 -2.24
C GLN A 80 0.79 5.70 -3.20
N VAL A 81 2.09 5.55 -2.93
CA VAL A 81 2.94 4.58 -3.66
C VAL A 81 2.37 3.18 -3.51
N TYR A 82 1.98 2.76 -2.30
CA TYR A 82 1.31 1.47 -2.09
C TYR A 82 0.05 1.32 -2.94
N CYS A 83 -0.85 2.30 -2.92
CA CYS A 83 -2.10 2.23 -3.66
C CYS A 83 -1.83 2.12 -5.18
N CYS A 84 -0.93 2.93 -5.72
CA CYS A 84 -0.59 2.91 -7.13
C CYS A 84 0.14 1.63 -7.56
N VAL A 85 1.15 1.20 -6.80
CA VAL A 85 1.91 -0.04 -7.09
C VAL A 85 1.01 -1.26 -6.96
N GLY A 86 0.15 -1.32 -5.94
CA GLY A 86 -0.85 -2.39 -5.77
C GLY A 86 -1.86 -2.42 -6.93
N ALA A 87 -2.36 -1.26 -7.36
CA ALA A 87 -3.25 -1.17 -8.51
C ALA A 87 -2.59 -1.64 -9.81
N LEU A 88 -1.34 -1.22 -10.05
CA LEU A 88 -0.55 -1.68 -11.20
C LEU A 88 -0.27 -3.18 -11.14
N ALA A 89 -0.01 -3.74 -9.96
CA ALA A 89 0.17 -5.18 -9.78
C ALA A 89 -1.12 -5.95 -10.12
N ILE A 90 -2.26 -5.51 -9.60
CA ILE A 90 -3.58 -6.10 -9.89
C ILE A 90 -3.88 -6.12 -11.39
N CYS A 91 -3.51 -5.05 -12.10
CA CYS A 91 -3.72 -4.93 -13.54
C CYS A 91 -2.62 -5.58 -14.40
N GLY A 92 -1.54 -6.09 -13.80
CA GLY A 92 -0.40 -6.65 -14.52
C GLY A 92 0.36 -5.60 -15.35
N CYS A 93 0.52 -4.40 -14.80
CA CYS A 93 1.07 -3.22 -15.48
C CYS A 93 2.26 -2.58 -14.74
N LEU A 94 2.98 -3.33 -13.91
CA LEU A 94 4.13 -2.80 -13.14
C LEU A 94 5.27 -2.31 -14.04
N GLU A 95 5.38 -2.83 -15.27
CA GLU A 95 6.37 -2.43 -16.26
C GLU A 95 6.17 -1.00 -16.79
N LEU A 96 5.04 -0.36 -16.48
CA LEU A 96 4.74 1.01 -16.91
C LEU A 96 5.41 2.08 -16.04
N ILE A 97 6.09 1.69 -14.95
CA ILE A 97 6.81 2.59 -14.05
C ILE A 97 8.30 2.22 -13.99
N ASN A 98 9.12 3.17 -13.53
CA ASN A 98 10.53 2.88 -13.26
C ASN A 98 10.65 2.20 -11.90
N VAL A 99 10.61 0.87 -11.89
CA VAL A 99 10.66 0.02 -10.69
C VAL A 99 11.86 0.35 -9.79
N GLU A 100 13.05 0.51 -10.35
CA GLU A 100 14.26 0.82 -9.56
C GLU A 100 14.14 2.18 -8.88
N ARG A 101 13.66 3.20 -9.60
CA ARG A 101 13.50 4.55 -9.05
C ARG A 101 12.46 4.58 -7.93
N THR A 102 11.34 3.88 -8.10
CA THR A 102 10.33 3.78 -7.04
C THR A 102 10.87 3.02 -5.83
N ALA A 103 11.62 1.93 -6.05
CA ALA A 103 12.24 1.18 -4.96
C ALA A 103 13.30 2.01 -4.21
N GLU A 104 14.09 2.81 -4.91
CA GLU A 104 15.07 3.73 -4.32
C GLU A 104 14.36 4.78 -3.44
N TRP A 105 13.33 5.44 -3.99
CA TRP A 105 12.52 6.40 -3.25
C TRP A 105 11.91 5.79 -1.97
N LEU A 106 11.46 4.54 -2.03
CA LEU A 106 10.91 3.81 -0.89
C LEU A 106 11.97 3.44 0.14
N ALA A 107 13.15 2.96 -0.29
CA ALA A 107 14.25 2.60 0.60
C ALA A 107 14.78 3.81 1.38
N GLU A 108 14.82 4.99 0.75
CA GLU A 108 15.17 6.27 1.39
C GLU A 108 14.12 6.78 2.40
N ARG A 109 13.03 6.03 2.66
CA ARG A 109 12.10 6.33 3.76
C ARG A 109 12.57 5.81 5.10
N GLN A 110 13.59 4.97 5.15
CA GLN A 110 14.09 4.45 6.42
C GLN A 110 14.90 5.52 7.17
N CYS A 111 14.39 5.92 8.34
CA CYS A 111 15.02 6.91 9.19
C CYS A 111 16.15 6.31 10.03
N ILE A 112 16.98 7.17 10.63
CA ILE A 112 18.06 6.77 11.55
C ILE A 112 17.54 5.96 12.75
N SER A 113 16.29 6.17 13.17
CA SER A 113 15.64 5.39 14.22
C SER A 113 15.37 3.93 13.84
N GLY A 114 15.48 3.56 12.55
CA GLY A 114 15.12 2.27 11.98
C GLY A 114 13.70 2.22 11.41
N GLY A 115 12.79 3.09 11.89
CA GLY A 115 11.42 3.21 11.39
C GLY A 115 11.35 3.87 10.01
N LEU A 116 10.18 3.75 9.37
CA LEU A 116 9.93 4.27 8.02
C LEU A 116 9.01 5.49 8.07
N CYS A 117 9.23 6.47 7.19
CA CYS A 117 8.36 7.65 7.10
C CYS A 117 7.51 7.67 5.81
N GLY A 118 6.44 8.48 5.85
CA GLY A 118 5.53 8.63 4.71
C GLY A 118 6.06 9.49 3.57
N ARG A 119 6.98 10.40 3.86
CA ARG A 119 7.55 11.34 2.91
C ARG A 119 8.84 11.97 3.48
N PRO A 120 9.72 12.53 2.65
CA PRO A 120 10.96 13.14 3.10
C PRO A 120 10.77 14.15 4.24
N GLU A 121 11.76 14.21 5.14
CA GLU A 121 11.79 15.15 6.28
C GLU A 121 10.61 15.03 7.26
N LYS A 122 9.98 13.84 7.35
CA LYS A 122 8.95 13.52 8.35
C LYS A 122 9.39 12.43 9.29
N LEU A 123 8.71 12.36 10.42
CA LEU A 123 8.95 11.38 11.47
C LEU A 123 8.62 9.96 10.97
N PRO A 124 9.31 8.94 11.50
CA PRO A 124 8.97 7.54 11.27
C PRO A 124 7.64 7.20 11.92
N ASP A 125 6.90 6.23 11.38
CA ASP A 125 5.62 5.76 11.91
C ASP A 125 5.46 4.28 11.53
N VAL A 126 5.02 3.45 12.48
CA VAL A 126 4.89 2.00 12.33
C VAL A 126 4.05 1.62 11.12
N CYS A 127 3.01 2.36 10.76
CA CYS A 127 2.15 1.98 9.64
C CYS A 127 2.90 1.98 8.30
N TYR A 128 3.97 2.78 8.15
CA TYR A 128 4.84 2.74 6.97
C TYR A 128 5.67 1.47 6.87
N SER A 129 5.80 0.70 7.97
CA SER A 129 6.31 -0.68 7.90
C SER A 129 5.43 -1.56 7.03
N TRP A 130 4.15 -1.25 6.87
CA TRP A 130 3.34 -1.87 5.85
C TRP A 130 3.49 -1.15 4.51
N TRP A 131 3.15 0.14 4.42
CA TRP A 131 3.06 0.85 3.14
C TRP A 131 4.35 0.81 2.30
N VAL A 132 5.51 0.91 2.95
CA VAL A 132 6.80 0.85 2.27
C VAL A 132 7.21 -0.59 1.96
N LEU A 133 7.16 -1.50 2.95
CA LEU A 133 7.62 -2.88 2.74
C LEU A 133 6.74 -3.64 1.75
N SER A 134 5.42 -3.45 1.79
CA SER A 134 4.50 -4.06 0.82
C SER A 134 4.82 -3.61 -0.61
N SER A 135 5.01 -2.30 -0.82
CA SER A 135 5.45 -1.75 -2.11
C SER A 135 6.78 -2.35 -2.55
N LEU A 136 7.78 -2.40 -1.67
CA LEU A 136 9.07 -3.03 -1.98
C LEU A 136 8.95 -4.54 -2.23
N ALA A 137 8.05 -5.25 -1.54
CA ALA A 137 7.81 -6.66 -1.76
C ALA A 137 7.20 -6.90 -3.15
N ILE A 138 6.18 -6.12 -3.54
CA ILE A 138 5.58 -6.14 -4.89
C ILE A 138 6.64 -5.90 -5.97
N LEU A 139 7.56 -4.99 -5.72
CA LEU A 139 8.67 -4.66 -6.63
C LEU A 139 9.87 -5.62 -6.54
N ASN A 140 9.81 -6.64 -5.68
CA ASN A 140 10.89 -7.59 -5.41
C ASN A 140 12.21 -6.90 -4.94
N ARG A 141 12.08 -5.89 -4.08
CA ARG A 141 13.18 -5.06 -3.53
C ARG A 141 13.13 -4.96 -2.00
N LEU A 142 12.44 -5.88 -1.34
CA LEU A 142 12.30 -5.89 0.13
C LEU A 142 13.66 -5.88 0.87
N HIS A 143 14.71 -6.45 0.27
CA HIS A 143 16.06 -6.50 0.81
C HIS A 143 16.79 -5.14 0.85
N TRP A 144 16.19 -4.06 0.35
CA TRP A 144 16.79 -2.72 0.31
C TRP A 144 16.66 -1.96 1.62
N VAL A 145 15.80 -2.43 2.53
CA VAL A 145 15.68 -1.87 3.88
C VAL A 145 16.51 -2.68 4.87
N ASP A 146 17.04 -2.00 5.90
CA ASP A 146 17.63 -2.67 7.04
C ASP A 146 16.53 -3.30 7.90
N LYS A 147 16.31 -4.59 7.69
CA LYS A 147 15.39 -5.44 8.45
C LYS A 147 15.63 -5.34 9.95
N THR A 148 16.88 -5.29 10.41
CA THR A 148 17.20 -5.43 11.83
C THR A 148 16.75 -4.20 12.61
N SER A 149 17.05 -3.01 12.10
CA SER A 149 16.65 -1.76 12.74
C SER A 149 15.14 -1.53 12.64
N LEU A 150 14.49 -1.95 11.55
CA LEU A 150 13.03 -1.84 11.41
C LEU A 150 12.28 -2.77 12.35
N VAL A 151 12.69 -4.04 12.49
CA VAL A 151 12.10 -4.96 13.49
C VAL A 151 12.22 -4.36 14.89
N ARG A 152 13.39 -3.81 15.24
CA ARG A 152 13.59 -3.15 16.54
C ARG A 152 12.64 -1.97 16.74
N PHE A 153 12.44 -1.14 15.71
CA PHE A 153 11.52 -0.01 15.78
C PHE A 153 10.07 -0.47 16.02
N ILE A 154 9.58 -1.46 15.27
CA ILE A 154 8.21 -1.97 15.42
C ILE A 154 7.99 -2.56 16.82
N LEU A 155 8.92 -3.39 17.31
CA LEU A 155 8.82 -3.99 18.63
C LEU A 155 8.94 -2.96 19.76
N ALA A 156 9.70 -1.89 19.57
CA ALA A 156 9.77 -0.79 20.53
C ALA A 156 8.46 0.03 20.63
N SER A 157 7.59 -0.06 19.63
CA SER A 157 6.25 0.53 19.63
C SER A 157 5.17 -0.41 20.16
N GLN A 158 5.54 -1.59 20.68
CA GLN A 158 4.60 -2.52 21.30
C GLN A 158 4.25 -2.08 22.72
N ASP A 159 2.97 -2.19 23.09
CA ASP A 159 2.54 -2.07 24.47
C ASP A 159 2.71 -3.41 25.19
N ASP A 160 3.67 -3.48 26.11
CA ASP A 160 4.00 -4.68 26.87
C ASP A 160 3.04 -4.96 28.04
N GLU A 161 2.19 -4.00 28.42
CA GLU A 161 1.23 -4.15 29.51
C GLU A 161 -0.15 -4.59 29.00
N SER A 162 -0.66 -3.92 27.97
CA SER A 162 -2.02 -4.11 27.46
C SER A 162 -2.09 -4.77 26.08
N GLY A 163 -0.96 -4.87 25.38
CA GLY A 163 -0.86 -5.42 24.03
C GLY A 163 -1.19 -4.41 22.93
N GLY A 164 -0.92 -4.82 21.70
CA GLY A 164 -1.05 -3.96 20.52
C GLY A 164 0.24 -3.21 20.19
N ILE A 165 0.23 -2.52 19.05
CA ILE A 165 1.36 -1.73 18.55
C ILE A 165 0.84 -0.31 18.24
N ALA A 166 1.62 0.70 18.60
CA ALA A 166 1.35 2.12 18.38
C ALA A 166 2.08 2.69 17.14
N ASP A 167 1.84 3.96 16.81
CA ASP A 167 2.59 4.72 15.78
C ASP A 167 4.10 4.72 16.07
N ARG A 168 4.47 5.03 17.32
CA ARG A 168 5.87 5.12 17.79
C ARG A 168 6.01 4.58 19.22
N PRO A 169 7.25 4.38 19.70
CA PRO A 169 7.48 4.12 21.12
C PRO A 169 6.82 5.21 21.99
N GLU A 170 6.23 4.79 23.11
CA GLU A 170 5.53 5.63 24.09
C GLU A 170 4.15 6.18 23.66
N ASP A 171 3.74 5.99 22.41
CA ASP A 171 2.37 6.31 21.97
C ASP A 171 1.37 5.22 22.40
N MET A 172 0.07 5.56 22.39
CA MET A 172 -1.00 4.61 22.69
C MET A 172 -1.21 3.63 21.51
N SER A 173 -1.32 2.33 21.82
CA SER A 173 -1.59 1.30 20.82
C SER A 173 -3.00 1.42 20.22
N ASP A 174 -3.13 1.03 18.95
CA ASP A 174 -4.43 0.99 18.28
C ASP A 174 -4.51 -0.15 17.24
N PRO A 175 -5.71 -0.55 16.80
CA PRO A 175 -5.87 -1.63 15.84
C PRO A 175 -5.19 -1.40 14.48
N PHE A 176 -5.08 -0.14 14.04
CA PHE A 176 -4.51 0.23 12.75
C PHE A 176 -2.98 0.01 12.75
N HIS A 177 -2.27 0.54 13.73
CA HIS A 177 -0.84 0.30 13.88
C HIS A 177 -0.54 -1.15 14.28
N THR A 178 -1.42 -1.79 15.05
CA THR A 178 -1.29 -3.22 15.39
C THR A 178 -1.30 -4.09 14.13
N VAL A 179 -2.28 -3.93 13.23
CA VAL A 179 -2.33 -4.75 12.01
C VAL A 179 -1.13 -4.49 11.10
N PHE A 180 -0.74 -3.22 10.91
CA PHE A 180 0.35 -2.87 9.99
C PHE A 180 1.75 -3.14 10.56
N GLY A 181 1.93 -3.07 11.88
CA GLY A 181 3.13 -3.54 12.55
C GLY A 181 3.31 -5.05 12.39
N LEU A 182 2.25 -5.84 12.67
CA LEU A 182 2.28 -7.29 12.49
C LEU A 182 2.49 -7.70 11.02
N ALA A 183 1.81 -7.04 10.07
CA ALA A 183 1.97 -7.31 8.66
C ALA A 183 3.38 -6.94 8.16
N GLY A 184 3.95 -5.83 8.64
CA GLY A 184 5.34 -5.45 8.39
C GLY A 184 6.33 -6.50 8.92
N LEU A 185 6.16 -6.95 10.16
CA LEU A 185 6.97 -8.04 10.75
C LEU A 185 6.83 -9.36 9.96
N SER A 186 5.63 -9.69 9.48
CA SER A 186 5.39 -10.85 8.63
C SER A 186 6.16 -10.76 7.31
N LEU A 187 6.13 -9.60 6.62
CA LEU A 187 6.93 -9.40 5.40
C LEU A 187 8.42 -9.55 5.65
N LEU A 188 8.90 -9.09 6.81
CA LEU A 188 10.30 -9.27 7.21
C LEU A 188 10.64 -10.71 7.61
N GLY A 189 9.67 -11.63 7.68
CA GLY A 189 9.88 -13.01 8.11
C GLY A 189 10.24 -13.11 9.60
N TYR A 190 9.57 -12.31 10.43
CA TYR A 190 9.65 -12.44 11.89
C TYR A 190 9.02 -13.77 12.34
N GLU A 191 9.66 -14.45 13.30
CA GLU A 191 9.25 -15.78 13.73
C GLU A 191 7.83 -15.79 14.33
N GLY A 192 7.08 -16.87 14.08
CA GLY A 192 5.74 -17.05 14.61
C GLY A 192 4.63 -16.31 13.85
N LEU A 193 4.96 -15.55 12.81
CA LEU A 193 3.98 -14.89 11.95
C LEU A 193 3.81 -15.62 10.62
N GLU A 194 2.55 -15.77 10.20
CA GLU A 194 2.22 -16.36 8.90
C GLU A 194 2.47 -15.36 7.76
N PRO A 195 2.84 -15.85 6.56
CA PRO A 195 3.05 -14.98 5.41
C PRO A 195 1.81 -14.19 5.02
N VAL A 196 1.99 -12.88 4.84
CA VAL A 196 0.98 -11.95 4.33
C VAL A 196 1.24 -11.66 2.85
N ASP A 197 0.16 -11.47 2.10
CA ASP A 197 0.16 -10.98 0.73
C ASP A 197 0.39 -9.47 0.70
N PRO A 198 1.43 -8.98 0.01
CA PRO A 198 1.80 -7.58 0.01
C PRO A 198 0.84 -6.68 -0.77
N VAL A 199 -0.05 -7.20 -1.61
CA VAL A 199 -1.06 -6.38 -2.32
C VAL A 199 -2.31 -6.19 -1.47
N PHE A 200 -2.73 -7.21 -0.71
CA PHE A 200 -4.04 -7.19 -0.03
C PHE A 200 -3.98 -7.11 1.50
N CYS A 201 -2.80 -7.20 2.12
CA CYS A 201 -2.67 -7.25 3.58
C CYS A 201 -3.47 -8.40 4.22
N MET A 202 -3.57 -9.53 3.51
CA MET A 202 -4.27 -10.74 3.96
C MET A 202 -3.31 -11.92 4.01
N LYS A 203 -3.55 -12.90 4.88
CA LYS A 203 -2.75 -14.14 4.92
C LYS A 203 -2.78 -14.81 3.55
N LYS A 204 -1.62 -15.21 3.03
CA LYS A 204 -1.52 -15.87 1.71
C LYS A 204 -2.40 -17.12 1.61
N GLU A 205 -2.46 -17.90 2.70
CA GLU A 205 -3.34 -19.08 2.81
C GLU A 205 -4.80 -18.76 2.49
N ARG A 206 -5.29 -17.56 2.88
CA ARG A 206 -6.69 -17.15 2.67
C ARG A 206 -6.98 -16.69 1.25
N LEU A 207 -5.96 -16.23 0.54
CA LEU A 207 -6.09 -15.75 -0.84
C LEU A 207 -5.93 -16.88 -1.86
N GLY A 208 -5.19 -17.94 -1.54
CA GLY A 208 -4.96 -19.05 -2.47
C GLY A 208 -4.37 -18.55 -3.79
N SER A 209 -5.05 -18.84 -4.91
CA SER A 209 -4.62 -18.41 -6.25
C SER A 209 -4.75 -16.92 -6.52
N SER A 210 -5.46 -16.16 -5.66
CA SER A 210 -5.56 -14.70 -5.77
C SER A 210 -4.39 -13.98 -5.09
N SER A 211 -3.45 -14.71 -4.48
CA SER A 211 -2.29 -14.09 -3.84
C SER A 211 -1.30 -13.60 -4.91
N PHE A 212 -0.81 -12.39 -4.73
CA PHE A 212 0.32 -11.81 -5.43
C PHE A 212 1.60 -12.15 -4.66
N ILE A 213 2.52 -12.82 -5.36
CA ILE A 213 3.83 -13.32 -4.87
C ILE A 213 3.73 -14.65 -4.12
#